data_AF-A0AAE1QM85-F1
#
_entry.id   AF-A0AAE1QM85-F1
#
_cell.length_a   1.000
_cell.length_b   1.000
_cell.length_c   1.000
_cell.angle_alpha   90.00
_cell.angle_beta   90.00
_cell.angle_gamma   90.00
#
_symmetry.space_group_name_H-M   'P 1'
#
loop_
_entity.id
_entity.type
_entity.pdbx_description
1 polymer ?
#
loop_
_entity_poly.entity_id
_entity_poly.type
_entity_poly.pdbx_seq_one_letter_code
_entity_poly.pdbx_strand_id
1 'polypeptide(L)'
;MRWVGLGHTIRMPKDRLPRKVLYGELSLGRRHAGGPHKRFKDHLKTTLKKCAIVPTNLETTAENRQEWHSLCRTGTEQRTTHCNTLAEERRQRRYAPQQMDAYASQGLDSSVTSESIECNRTEPDSSVFFNMVQSSSSAMDNFKQAVCTWQKQQHQDDNTRKSVTTLTP
;
A
#
# COMPACT_ATOMS: atom_id res chain seq x y z
N MET A 1 2.68 -8.24 10.20
CA MET A 1 3.33 -7.08 10.86
C MET A 1 4.46 -7.54 11.77
N ARG A 2 5.74 -7.36 11.37
CA ARG A 2 6.92 -7.88 12.10
C ARG A 2 7.43 -6.98 13.25
N TRP A 3 6.78 -5.84 13.49
CA TRP A 3 7.18 -4.78 14.43
C TRP A 3 6.81 -5.01 15.89
N VAL A 4 5.71 -5.75 16.11
CA VAL A 4 5.19 -6.03 17.45
C VAL A 4 6.25 -6.77 18.29
N GLY A 5 7.09 -7.57 17.64
CA GLY A 5 8.22 -8.24 18.27
C GLY A 5 9.28 -7.31 18.84
N LEU A 6 9.49 -6.10 18.29
CA LEU A 6 10.51 -5.17 18.79
C LEU A 6 10.14 -4.57 20.14
N GLY A 7 8.89 -4.10 20.27
CA GLY A 7 8.35 -3.66 21.56
C GLY A 7 8.41 -4.77 22.60
N HIS A 8 8.19 -6.02 22.19
CA HIS A 8 8.38 -7.16 23.08
C HIS A 8 9.84 -7.37 23.49
N THR A 9 10.80 -7.29 22.57
CA THR A 9 12.23 -7.41 22.87
C THR A 9 12.73 -6.31 23.82
N ILE A 10 12.20 -5.09 23.73
CA ILE A 10 12.55 -3.97 24.62
C ILE A 10 12.02 -4.21 26.04
N ARG A 11 10.81 -4.76 26.14
CA ARG A 11 10.17 -5.11 27.43
C ARG A 11 10.71 -6.40 28.05
N MET A 12 11.43 -7.25 27.30
CA MET A 12 12.12 -8.40 27.89
C MET A 12 13.20 -7.92 28.87
N PRO A 13 13.54 -8.68 29.92
CA PRO A 13 14.63 -8.29 30.80
C PRO A 13 16.01 -8.39 30.10
N LYS A 14 17.00 -7.60 30.57
CA LYS A 14 18.30 -7.39 29.90
C LYS A 14 19.20 -8.64 29.88
N ASP A 15 18.90 -9.62 30.71
CA ASP A 15 19.54 -10.93 30.77
C ASP A 15 19.23 -11.81 29.54
N ARG A 16 18.08 -11.58 28.90
CA ARG A 16 17.60 -12.38 27.76
C ARG A 16 18.41 -12.09 26.50
N LEU A 17 18.76 -13.16 25.78
CA LEU A 17 19.54 -13.09 24.54
C LEU A 17 18.97 -12.11 23.50
N PRO A 18 17.64 -12.05 23.21
CA PRO A 18 17.12 -11.12 22.21
C PRO A 18 17.40 -9.65 22.55
N ARG A 19 17.27 -9.26 23.83
CA ARG A 19 17.56 -7.90 24.28
C ARG A 19 19.06 -7.62 24.24
N LYS A 20 19.88 -8.58 24.67
CA LYS A 20 21.35 -8.50 24.56
C LYS A 20 21.82 -8.34 23.12
N VAL A 21 21.23 -9.06 22.17
CA VAL A 21 21.59 -8.96 20.74
C VAL A 21 21.11 -7.64 20.14
N LEU A 22 19.95 -7.13 20.56
CA LEU A 22 19.42 -5.85 20.08
C LEU A 22 20.32 -4.67 20.47
N TYR A 23 20.82 -4.67 21.71
CA TYR A 23 21.66 -3.62 22.28
C TYR A 23 23.16 -3.92 22.28
N GLY A 24 23.54 -5.13 21.89
CA GLY A 24 24.92 -5.60 21.92
C GLY A 24 25.79 -4.82 20.95
N GLU A 25 26.88 -4.27 21.48
CA GLU A 25 27.92 -3.61 20.70
C GLU A 25 29.02 -4.62 20.36
N LEU A 26 29.69 -4.42 19.22
CA LEU A 26 30.87 -5.22 18.90
C LEU A 26 32.02 -4.76 19.78
N SER A 27 32.72 -5.69 20.41
CA SER A 27 33.93 -5.42 21.19
C SER A 27 35.04 -4.76 20.37
N LEU A 28 35.13 -5.07 19.07
CA LEU A 28 36.01 -4.44 18.11
C LEU A 28 35.15 -3.69 17.09
N GLY A 29 35.06 -2.36 17.24
CA GLY A 29 34.12 -1.50 16.50
C GLY A 29 34.32 -1.40 14.98
N ARG A 30 35.17 -2.23 14.36
CA ARG A 30 35.48 -2.19 12.93
C ARG A 30 35.17 -3.53 12.27
N ARG A 31 34.41 -3.49 11.17
CA ARG A 31 34.16 -4.65 10.31
C ARG A 31 34.85 -4.43 8.96
N HIS A 32 35.21 -5.52 8.29
CA HIS A 32 35.87 -5.47 6.98
C HIS A 32 34.97 -4.79 5.94
N ALA A 33 35.52 -3.85 5.18
CA ALA A 33 34.84 -3.20 4.07
C ALA A 33 34.62 -4.21 2.94
N GLY A 34 33.46 -4.19 2.28
CA GLY A 34 33.21 -4.97 1.05
C GLY A 34 32.13 -6.06 1.09
N GLY A 35 31.47 -6.32 2.23
CA GLY A 35 30.37 -7.29 2.31
C GLY A 35 28.96 -6.67 2.28
N PRO A 36 27.91 -7.38 1.83
CA PRO A 36 26.53 -6.94 2.02
C PRO A 36 26.19 -6.99 3.50
N HIS A 37 25.89 -5.84 4.10
CA HIS A 37 25.74 -5.76 5.55
C HIS A 37 24.74 -4.71 6.00
N LYS A 38 23.48 -4.83 5.56
CA LYS A 38 22.41 -4.09 6.25
C LYS A 38 22.17 -4.78 7.59
N ARG A 39 22.76 -4.26 8.67
CA ARG A 39 22.59 -4.80 10.03
C ARG A 39 21.09 -4.87 10.34
N PHE A 40 20.66 -5.85 11.13
CA PHE A 40 19.28 -5.88 11.62
C PHE A 40 18.92 -4.56 12.33
N LYS A 41 19.82 -4.01 13.15
CA LYS A 41 19.69 -2.67 13.77
C LYS A 41 19.51 -1.54 12.75
N ASP A 42 20.25 -1.56 11.65
CA ASP A 42 20.17 -0.50 10.62
C ASP A 42 18.91 -0.65 9.79
N HIS A 43 18.51 -1.89 9.48
CA HIS A 43 17.21 -2.17 8.91
C HIS A 43 16.12 -1.58 9.83
N LEU A 44 16.10 -1.92 11.12
CA LEU A 44 15.15 -1.37 12.07
C LEU A 44 15.13 0.16 12.07
N LYS A 45 16.29 0.83 12.17
CA LYS A 45 16.38 2.30 12.10
C LYS A 45 15.75 2.85 10.83
N THR A 46 16.09 2.30 9.67
CA THR A 46 15.54 2.78 8.38
C THR A 46 14.04 2.55 8.30
N THR A 47 13.58 1.40 8.77
CA THR A 47 12.20 0.99 8.65
C THR A 47 11.36 1.82 9.66
N LEU A 48 11.83 2.07 10.88
CA LEU A 48 11.17 2.91 11.89
C LEU A 48 10.99 4.35 11.41
N LYS A 49 12.04 4.93 10.82
CA LYS A 49 11.97 6.26 10.20
C LYS A 49 10.87 6.34 9.14
N LYS A 50 10.74 5.30 8.31
CA LYS A 50 9.66 5.23 7.30
C LYS A 50 8.26 5.03 7.90
N CYS A 51 8.14 4.65 9.17
CA CYS A 51 6.86 4.59 9.90
C CYS A 51 6.63 5.85 10.75
N ALA A 52 7.42 6.91 10.56
CA ALA A 52 7.38 8.13 11.37
C ALA A 52 7.65 7.92 12.88
N ILE A 53 8.35 6.84 13.25
CA ILE A 53 8.73 6.56 14.64
C ILE A 53 10.17 7.03 14.85
N VAL A 54 10.36 7.96 15.80
CA VAL A 54 11.68 8.48 16.13
C VAL A 54 12.48 7.41 16.91
N PRO A 55 13.67 7.01 16.44
CA PRO A 55 14.43 5.92 17.06
C PRO A 55 15.01 6.28 18.44
N THR A 56 15.11 7.56 18.80
CA THR A 56 15.61 8.01 20.12
C THR A 56 14.60 7.77 21.24
N ASN A 57 13.30 7.95 20.96
CA ASN A 57 12.24 7.83 21.96
C ASN A 57 11.64 6.42 22.00
N LEU A 58 12.24 5.50 21.23
CA LEU A 58 11.71 4.16 20.99
C LEU A 58 11.60 3.33 22.26
N GLU A 59 12.50 3.49 23.23
CA GLU A 59 12.43 2.75 24.50
C GLU A 59 11.23 3.20 25.33
N THR A 60 11.05 4.52 25.47
CA THR A 60 9.93 5.13 26.19
C THR A 60 8.60 4.74 25.58
N THR A 61 8.46 4.84 24.25
CA THR A 61 7.19 4.50 23.58
C THR A 61 6.93 2.99 23.54
N ALA A 62 7.98 2.16 23.58
CA ALA A 62 7.83 0.70 23.60
C ALA A 62 7.51 0.12 24.98
N GLU A 63 7.80 0.86 26.06
CA GLU A 63 7.52 0.46 27.43
C GLU A 63 6.01 0.26 27.64
N ASN A 64 5.20 1.23 27.19
CA ASN A 64 3.75 1.08 27.16
C ASN A 64 3.29 0.20 25.98
N ARG A 65 2.70 -0.96 26.31
CA ARG A 65 2.25 -1.92 25.29
C ARG A 65 1.18 -1.38 24.36
N GLN A 66 0.20 -0.66 24.89
CA GLN A 66 -0.94 -0.19 24.10
C GLN A 66 -0.51 0.95 23.18
N GLU A 67 0.28 1.88 23.71
CA GLU A 67 0.85 2.98 22.96
C GLU A 67 1.75 2.48 21.81
N TRP A 68 2.63 1.51 22.10
CA TRP A 68 3.46 0.86 21.07
C TRP A 68 2.63 0.23 19.96
N HIS A 69 1.55 -0.47 20.31
CA HIS A 69 0.66 -1.11 19.33
C HIS A 69 -0.06 -0.10 18.46
N SER A 70 -0.60 0.96 19.07
CA SER A 70 -1.25 2.06 18.37
C SER A 70 -0.29 2.73 17.40
N LEU A 71 0.89 3.12 17.87
CA LEU A 71 1.94 3.77 17.07
C LEU A 71 2.37 2.90 15.88
N CYS A 72 2.60 1.60 16.12
CA CYS A 72 2.95 0.66 15.06
C CYS A 72 1.85 0.53 14.00
N ARG A 73 0.58 0.52 14.42
CA ARG A 73 -0.57 0.45 13.51
C ARG A 73 -0.63 1.70 12.64
N THR A 74 -0.70 2.87 13.27
CA THR A 74 -0.74 4.17 12.59
C THR A 74 0.45 4.36 11.64
N GLY A 75 1.67 4.08 12.11
CA GLY A 75 2.88 4.22 11.29
C GLY A 75 2.92 3.26 10.11
N THR A 76 2.28 2.08 10.21
CA THR A 76 2.19 1.15 9.09
C THR A 76 1.10 1.53 8.10
N GLU A 77 -0.03 2.05 8.58
CA GLU A 77 -1.08 2.60 7.72
C GLU A 77 -0.54 3.77 6.90
N GLN A 78 0.13 4.73 7.55
CA GLN A 78 0.78 5.86 6.89
C GLN A 78 1.83 5.43 5.85
N ARG A 79 2.64 4.41 6.17
CA ARG A 79 3.57 3.83 5.19
C ARG A 79 2.83 3.31 3.97
N THR A 80 1.78 2.53 4.22
CA THR A 80 1.04 1.82 3.18
C THR A 80 0.34 2.81 2.27
N THR A 81 -0.31 3.83 2.84
CA THR A 81 -0.94 4.92 2.08
C THR A 81 0.10 5.65 1.25
N HIS A 82 1.22 6.08 1.84
CA HIS A 82 2.29 6.76 1.10
C HIS A 82 2.85 5.90 -0.04
N CYS A 83 3.09 4.60 0.20
CA CYS A 83 3.52 3.68 -0.85
C CYS A 83 2.47 3.53 -1.96
N ASN A 84 1.17 3.48 -1.62
CA ASN A 84 0.09 3.40 -2.59
C ASN A 84 -0.02 4.68 -3.41
N THR A 85 0.10 5.85 -2.79
CA THR A 85 0.12 7.16 -3.48
C THR A 85 1.28 7.22 -4.48
N LEU A 86 2.50 6.88 -4.05
CA LEU A 86 3.66 6.84 -4.94
C LEU A 86 3.49 5.81 -6.08
N ALA A 87 2.86 4.67 -5.79
CA ALA A 87 2.57 3.67 -6.82
C ALA A 87 1.55 4.20 -7.83
N GLU A 88 0.55 4.95 -7.37
CA GLU A 88 -0.44 5.60 -8.21
C GLU A 88 0.20 6.68 -9.08
N GLU A 89 1.02 7.57 -8.52
CA GLU A 89 1.79 8.54 -9.30
C GLU A 89 2.66 7.87 -10.38
N ARG A 90 3.25 6.70 -10.07
CA ARG A 90 4.03 5.91 -11.05
C ARG A 90 3.13 5.26 -12.12
N ARG A 91 1.88 4.92 -11.81
CA ARG A 91 0.91 4.48 -12.82
C ARG A 91 0.51 5.65 -13.69
N GLN A 92 0.15 6.79 -13.10
CA GLN A 92 -0.20 8.01 -13.83
C GLN A 92 0.94 8.47 -14.74
N ARG A 93 2.20 8.42 -14.31
CA ARG A 93 3.35 8.71 -15.20
C ARG A 93 3.52 7.75 -16.38
N ARG A 94 3.00 6.52 -16.30
CA ARG A 94 3.00 5.59 -17.44
C ARG A 94 1.89 5.89 -18.45
N TYR A 95 0.80 6.50 -17.98
CA TYR A 95 -0.34 6.91 -18.82
C TYR A 95 -0.31 8.38 -19.21
N ALA A 96 0.55 9.18 -18.59
CA ALA A 96 0.84 10.54 -19.04
C ALA A 96 1.33 10.43 -20.48
N PRO A 97 0.65 11.07 -21.45
CA PRO A 97 1.03 10.97 -22.85
C PRO A 97 2.50 11.39 -22.92
N GLN A 98 3.33 10.50 -23.45
CA GLN A 98 4.64 10.88 -23.98
C GLN A 98 4.34 12.04 -24.92
N GLN A 99 4.62 13.27 -24.48
CA GLN A 99 4.45 14.43 -25.32
C GLN A 99 5.17 14.12 -26.62
N MET A 100 4.42 14.13 -27.71
CA MET A 100 4.95 14.03 -29.06
C MET A 100 5.66 15.34 -29.41
N ASP A 101 6.64 15.71 -28.59
CA ASP A 101 7.45 16.90 -28.78
C ASP A 101 8.69 16.49 -29.58
N ALA A 102 8.50 16.12 -30.85
CA ALA A 102 9.63 15.88 -31.75
C ALA A 102 9.39 16.10 -33.25
N TYR A 103 8.19 16.44 -33.75
CA TYR A 103 7.98 16.54 -35.21
C TYR A 103 7.38 17.85 -35.75
N ALA A 104 6.97 18.81 -34.92
CA ALA A 104 6.31 20.04 -35.42
C ALA A 104 7.26 21.20 -35.80
N SER A 105 8.53 20.92 -36.14
CA SER A 105 9.50 21.97 -36.54
C SER A 105 10.22 21.70 -37.86
N GLN A 106 9.64 20.90 -38.76
CA GLN A 106 10.19 20.73 -40.11
C GLN A 106 9.15 21.01 -41.18
N GLY A 107 9.34 22.15 -41.86
CA GLY A 107 9.11 22.28 -43.29
C GLY A 107 7.69 22.50 -43.78
N LEU A 108 7.37 23.77 -44.07
CA LEU A 108 6.50 24.09 -45.21
C LEU A 108 7.20 23.64 -46.49
N ASP A 109 6.65 22.65 -47.19
CA ASP A 109 6.69 22.62 -48.65
C ASP A 109 5.39 21.98 -49.17
N SER A 110 4.86 22.62 -50.21
CA SER A 110 3.58 22.37 -50.82
C SER A 110 3.77 21.51 -52.06
N SER A 111 2.98 20.45 -52.21
CA SER A 111 2.27 20.05 -53.44
C SER A 111 2.17 18.53 -53.67
N VAL A 112 1.03 18.16 -54.28
CA VAL A 112 0.72 16.93 -55.03
C VAL A 112 0.02 15.78 -54.27
N THR A 113 -1.31 15.96 -54.17
CA THR A 113 -2.46 15.12 -54.61
C THR A 113 -2.46 13.58 -54.53
N SER A 114 -3.60 13.09 -54.01
CA SER A 114 -4.33 11.83 -54.28
C SER A 114 -3.70 10.50 -53.88
N GLU A 115 -4.24 9.88 -52.82
CA GLU A 115 -5.26 8.83 -52.97
C GLU A 115 -5.89 8.50 -51.63
N SER A 116 -7.22 8.50 -51.61
CA SER A 116 -8.05 8.19 -50.46
C SER A 116 -7.98 6.70 -50.12
N ILE A 117 -7.37 6.38 -48.99
CA ILE A 117 -7.78 5.22 -48.18
C ILE A 117 -8.28 5.79 -46.86
N GLU A 118 -9.57 6.03 -46.82
CA GLU A 118 -10.28 6.41 -45.60
C GLU A 118 -10.35 5.20 -44.68
N CYS A 119 -9.30 4.97 -43.89
CA CYS A 119 -9.38 4.12 -42.72
C CYS A 119 -9.90 4.99 -41.58
N ASN A 120 -11.21 4.90 -41.34
CA ASN A 120 -11.86 5.49 -40.17
C ASN A 120 -11.30 4.84 -38.89
N ARG A 121 -10.16 5.34 -38.40
CA ARG A 121 -9.81 5.23 -36.99
C ARG A 121 -10.69 6.24 -36.25
N THR A 122 -11.78 5.74 -35.69
CA THR A 122 -12.50 6.48 -34.67
C THR A 122 -11.55 6.69 -33.50
N GLU A 123 -11.12 7.93 -33.30
CA GLU A 123 -10.51 8.39 -32.05
C GLU A 123 -11.37 7.88 -30.88
N PRO A 124 -10.81 7.16 -29.89
CA PRO A 124 -11.57 6.87 -28.70
C PRO A 124 -11.80 8.18 -27.97
N ASP A 125 -13.01 8.70 -28.10
CA ASP A 125 -13.49 9.85 -27.35
C ASP A 125 -13.06 9.71 -25.88
N SER A 126 -12.37 10.72 -25.36
CA SER A 126 -11.87 10.79 -23.99
C SER A 126 -12.96 10.51 -22.93
N SER A 127 -14.23 10.65 -23.30
CA SER A 127 -15.38 10.25 -22.49
C SER A 127 -15.44 8.74 -22.24
N VAL A 128 -15.02 7.89 -23.18
CA VAL A 128 -15.09 6.42 -23.09
C VAL A 128 -14.10 5.90 -22.04
N PHE A 129 -12.91 6.51 -21.95
CA PHE A 129 -11.91 6.13 -20.97
C PHE A 129 -12.26 6.62 -19.54
N PHE A 130 -12.81 7.83 -19.42
CA PHE A 130 -13.33 8.34 -18.15
C PHE A 130 -14.53 7.51 -17.64
N ASN A 131 -15.43 7.12 -18.55
CA ASN A 131 -16.53 6.21 -18.26
C ASN A 131 -16.05 4.82 -17.84
N MET A 132 -14.95 4.29 -18.40
CA MET A 132 -14.41 2.99 -18.00
C MET A 132 -13.81 3.01 -16.58
N VAL A 133 -13.15 4.10 -16.19
CA VAL A 133 -12.63 4.29 -14.82
C VAL A 133 -13.77 4.46 -13.82
N GLN A 134 -14.82 5.23 -14.15
CA GLN A 134 -15.99 5.36 -13.28
C GLN A 134 -16.81 4.05 -13.19
N SER A 135 -16.90 3.28 -14.27
CA SER A 135 -17.58 1.98 -14.30
C SER A 135 -16.88 0.97 -13.37
N SER A 136 -15.54 1.03 -13.26
CA SER A 136 -14.78 0.18 -12.33
C SER A 136 -14.99 0.53 -10.85
N SER A 137 -15.19 1.83 -10.51
CA SER A 137 -15.53 2.26 -9.15
C SER A 137 -16.95 1.85 -8.78
N SER A 138 -17.91 2.05 -9.70
CA SER A 138 -19.30 1.61 -9.54
C SER A 138 -19.43 0.09 -9.40
N ALA A 139 -18.63 -0.68 -10.16
CA ALA A 139 -18.60 -2.14 -10.04
C ALA A 139 -18.14 -2.63 -8.66
N MET A 140 -17.17 -1.95 -8.05
CA MET A 140 -16.71 -2.25 -6.69
C MET A 140 -17.73 -1.88 -5.62
N ASP A 141 -18.51 -0.81 -5.83
CA ASP A 141 -19.58 -0.42 -4.90
C ASP A 141 -20.80 -1.33 -5.01
N ASN A 142 -21.14 -1.78 -6.23
CA ASN A 142 -22.17 -2.80 -6.46
C ASN A 142 -21.80 -4.15 -5.82
N PHE A 143 -20.53 -4.56 -5.89
CA PHE A 143 -20.07 -5.79 -5.24
C PHE A 143 -20.18 -5.69 -3.71
N LYS A 144 -19.77 -4.56 -3.12
CA LYS A 144 -19.92 -4.33 -1.67
C LYS A 144 -21.39 -4.32 -1.25
N GLN A 145 -22.27 -3.69 -2.03
CA GLN A 145 -23.71 -3.69 -1.76
C GLN A 145 -24.30 -5.11 -1.86
N ALA A 146 -23.93 -5.88 -2.89
CA ALA A 146 -24.38 -7.26 -3.06
C ALA A 146 -23.92 -8.19 -1.93
N VAL A 147 -22.68 -8.03 -1.44
CA VAL A 147 -22.20 -8.76 -0.25
C VAL A 147 -22.98 -8.36 1.00
N CYS A 148 -23.27 -7.06 1.17
CA CYS A 148 -24.06 -6.58 2.31
C CYS A 148 -25.51 -7.07 2.28
N THR A 149 -26.16 -7.12 1.12
CA THR A 149 -27.55 -7.62 1.00
C THR A 149 -27.60 -9.14 1.17
N TRP A 150 -26.63 -9.86 0.62
CA TRP A 150 -26.52 -11.31 0.83
C TRP A 150 -26.31 -11.66 2.31
N GLN A 151 -25.48 -10.90 3.02
CA GLN A 151 -25.24 -11.13 4.45
C GLN A 151 -26.48 -10.80 5.31
N LYS A 152 -27.26 -9.77 4.95
CA LYS A 152 -28.55 -9.50 5.60
C LYS A 152 -29.56 -10.62 5.35
N GLN A 153 -29.64 -11.13 4.13
CA GLN A 153 -30.53 -12.25 3.79
C GLN A 153 -30.20 -13.51 4.59
N GLN A 154 -28.92 -13.84 4.76
CA GLN A 154 -28.49 -14.96 5.62
C GLN A 154 -28.95 -14.80 7.08
N HIS A 155 -28.86 -13.59 7.64
CA HIS A 155 -29.35 -13.32 8.99
C HIS A 155 -30.88 -13.38 9.11
N GLN A 156 -31.61 -12.99 8.05
CA GLN A 156 -33.06 -13.15 7.99
C GLN A 156 -33.45 -14.63 7.96
N ASP A 157 -32.79 -15.44 7.12
CA ASP A 157 -33.04 -16.88 6.94
C ASP A 157 -32.68 -17.69 8.20
N ASP A 158 -31.62 -17.31 8.91
CA ASP A 158 -31.27 -17.90 10.21
C ASP A 158 -32.28 -17.55 11.32
N ASN A 159 -32.90 -16.36 11.25
CA ASN A 159 -33.90 -15.93 12.23
C ASN A 159 -35.25 -16.62 11.99
N THR A 160 -35.67 -16.80 10.73
CA THR A 160 -36.84 -17.61 10.38
C THR A 160 -36.64 -19.10 10.65
N ARG A 161 -35.42 -19.63 10.48
CA ARG A 161 -35.13 -21.02 10.85
C ARG A 161 -35.23 -21.26 12.36
N LYS A 162 -34.83 -20.29 13.19
CA LYS A 162 -34.95 -20.37 14.65
C LYS A 162 -36.39 -20.24 15.17
N SER A 163 -37.23 -19.44 14.51
CA SER A 163 -38.64 -19.29 14.90
C SER A 163 -39.51 -20.49 14.52
N VAL A 164 -39.15 -21.23 13.45
CA VAL A 164 -39.85 -22.47 13.05
C VAL A 164 -39.54 -23.64 14.00
N THR A 165 -38.36 -23.70 14.62
CA THR A 165 -37.99 -24.78 15.56
C THR A 165 -38.65 -24.65 16.95
N THR A 166 -39.27 -23.51 17.28
CA THR A 166 -39.95 -23.27 18.56
C THR A 166 -41.44 -23.64 18.60
N LEU A 167 -41.99 -24.23 17.53
CA LEU A 167 -43.40 -24.66 17.46
C LEU A 167 -43.52 -26.15 17.09
N THR A 168 -43.03 -27.02 17.96
CA THR A 168 -43.48 -28.43 18.04
C THR A 168 -43.48 -28.83 19.52
N PRO A 169 -44.63 -29.27 20.08
CA PRO A 169 -44.72 -29.72 21.48
C PRO A 169 -43.97 -31.03 21.73
#